data_AF-A0A3B0LYF1-F1
#
_entry.id   AF-A0A3B0LYF1-F1
#
_cell.length_a   1.000
_cell.length_b   1.000
_cell.length_c   1.000
_cell.angle_alpha   90.00
_cell.angle_beta   90.00
_cell.angle_gamma   90.00
#
_symmetry.space_group_name_H-M   'P 1'
#
loop_
_entity.id
_entity.type
_entity.pdbx_description
1 polymer ?
#
loop_
_entity_poly.entity_id
_entity_poly.type
_entity_poly.pdbx_seq_one_letter_code
_entity_poly.pdbx_strand_id
1 'polypeptide(L)'
;MFASPTLKKRLTIQQHKIIYPKNNSLLKPLAAKAATIEGTNPSLAIVDEYHLHPDNAVYSALELGMGARPEALLFAITTAGSNVISACKQHL
;
A
#
# COMPACT_ATOMS: atom_id res chain seq x y z
N MET A 1 2.71 16.42 15.43
CA MET A 1 1.95 15.57 14.48
C MET A 1 0.48 15.99 14.51
N PHE A 2 0.04 16.75 13.50
CA PHE A 2 -1.28 17.40 13.46
C PHE A 2 -2.38 16.41 13.03
N ALA A 3 -2.65 15.39 13.86
CA ALA A 3 -3.86 14.60 13.66
C ALA A 3 -5.07 15.44 14.08
N SER A 4 -6.05 15.59 13.18
CA SER A 4 -7.33 16.26 13.45
C SER A 4 -7.95 15.76 14.77
N PRO A 5 -8.54 16.64 15.60
CA PRO A 5 -9.20 16.24 16.85
C PRO A 5 -10.23 15.11 16.65
N THR A 6 -10.89 15.09 15.49
CA THR A 6 -11.86 14.06 15.11
C THR A 6 -11.20 12.70 14.87
N LEU A 7 -10.04 12.67 14.21
CA LEU A 7 -9.33 11.43 13.90
C LEU A 7 -8.66 10.84 15.14
N LYS A 8 -8.12 11.68 16.05
CA LYS A 8 -7.56 11.23 17.33
C LYS A 8 -8.55 10.46 18.20
N LYS A 9 -9.84 10.80 18.13
CA LYS A 9 -10.91 10.10 18.85
C LYS A 9 -11.30 8.76 18.23
N ARG A 10 -10.95 8.54 16.95
CA ARG A 10 -11.37 7.37 16.17
C ARG A 10 -10.25 6.36 15.96
N LEU A 11 -8.99 6.79 15.93
CA LEU A 11 -7.86 5.97 15.51
C LEU A 11 -6.88 5.73 16.65
N THR A 12 -6.38 4.49 16.74
CA THR A 12 -5.21 4.16 17.55
C THR A 12 -3.98 4.16 16.63
N ILE A 13 -3.07 5.11 16.86
CA ILE A 13 -1.86 5.29 16.04
C ILE A 13 -0.68 4.63 16.77
N GLN A 14 0.02 3.74 16.07
CA GLN A 14 1.26 3.09 16.52
C GLN A 14 2.35 3.34 15.47
N GLN A 15 3.60 3.03 15.79
CA GLN A 15 4.75 3.30 14.92
C GLN A 15 4.62 2.70 13.50
N HIS A 16 4.05 1.50 13.39
CA HIS A 16 3.94 0.76 12.13
C HIS A 16 2.50 0.29 11.82
N LYS A 17 1.49 0.94 12.40
CA LYS A 17 0.08 0.66 12.09
C LYS A 17 -0.85 1.76 12.60
N ILE A 18 -1.96 1.93 11.91
CA ILE A 18 -3.11 2.72 12.34
C ILE A 18 -4.27 1.75 12.45
N ILE A 19 -4.97 1.75 13.58
CA ILE A 19 -6.12 0.87 13.84
C ILE A 19 -7.36 1.73 13.97
N TYR A 20 -8.46 1.29 13.35
CA TYR A 20 -9.80 1.79 13.61
C TYR A 20 -10.56 0.78 14.50
N PRO A 21 -10.69 1.01 15.82
CA PRO A 21 -11.19 0.00 16.76
C PRO A 21 -12.65 -0.39 16.53
N LYS A 22 -13.45 0.48 15.90
CA LYS A 22 -14.89 0.22 15.68
C LYS A 22 -15.13 -1.06 14.86
N ASN A 23 -14.25 -1.36 13.91
CA ASN A 23 -14.40 -2.51 13.02
C ASN A 23 -13.08 -3.30 12.86
N ASN A 24 -12.11 -3.07 13.75
CA ASN A 24 -10.77 -3.67 13.71
C ASN A 24 -10.02 -3.53 12.37
N SER A 25 -10.38 -2.54 11.55
CA SER A 25 -9.62 -2.25 10.33
C SER A 25 -8.24 -1.71 10.68
N LEU A 26 -7.26 -2.08 9.86
CA LEU A 26 -5.88 -1.66 10.03
C LEU A 26 -5.31 -1.11 8.72
N LEU A 27 -4.47 -0.09 8.85
CA LEU A 27 -3.58 0.41 7.80
C LEU A 27 -2.16 0.21 8.31
N LYS A 28 -1.32 -0.46 7.53
CA LYS A 28 0.09 -0.72 7.87
C LYS A 28 0.99 -0.41 6.68
N PRO A 29 2.18 0.17 6.90
CA PRO A 29 3.21 0.20 5.87
C PRO A 29 3.69 -1.23 5.61
N LEU A 30 3.96 -1.55 4.35
CA LEU A 30 4.61 -2.78 3.94
C LEU A 30 6.03 -2.43 3.47
N ALA A 31 6.96 -3.33 3.69
CA ALA A 31 8.28 -3.19 3.08
C ALA A 31 8.14 -3.37 1.56
N ALA A 32 8.95 -2.64 0.79
CA ALA A 32 9.04 -2.79 -0.67
C ALA A 32 9.79 -4.08 -1.07
N LYS A 33 9.35 -5.22 -0.52
CA LYS A 33 9.89 -6.56 -0.79
C LYS A 33 8.70 -7.48 -1.05
N ALA A 34 8.56 -7.97 -2.28
CA ALA A 34 7.46 -8.83 -2.70
C ALA A 34 7.22 -10.02 -1.75
N ALA A 35 8.29 -10.67 -1.27
CA ALA A 35 8.23 -11.78 -0.32
C ALA A 35 7.56 -11.45 1.03
N THR A 36 7.42 -10.16 1.38
CA THR A 36 6.76 -9.72 2.64
C THR A 36 5.27 -9.38 2.46
N ILE A 37 4.77 -9.48 1.23
CA ILE A 37 3.42 -9.05 0.82
C ILE A 37 2.45 -10.23 0.74
N GLU A 38 2.96 -11.42 0.43
CA GLU A 38 2.17 -12.65 0.41
C GLU A 38 1.43 -12.87 1.74
N GLY A 39 0.15 -13.24 1.67
CA GLY A 39 -0.70 -13.49 2.84
C GLY A 39 -1.23 -12.25 3.55
N THR A 40 -0.95 -11.03 3.06
CA THR A 40 -1.49 -9.80 3.67
C THR A 40 -2.96 -9.52 3.33
N ASN A 41 -3.48 -10.13 2.25
CA ASN A 41 -4.88 -10.07 1.79
C ASN A 41 -5.53 -8.68 1.91
N PRO A 42 -4.92 -7.62 1.34
CA PRO A 42 -5.39 -6.26 1.53
C PRO A 42 -6.69 -6.02 0.77
N SER A 43 -7.62 -5.26 1.37
CA SER A 43 -8.78 -4.73 0.65
C SER A 43 -8.45 -3.44 -0.11
N LEU A 44 -7.39 -2.75 0.31
CA LEU A 44 -6.85 -1.57 -0.33
C LEU A 44 -5.31 -1.65 -0.28
N ALA A 45 -4.68 -1.50 -1.44
CA ALA A 45 -3.24 -1.42 -1.58
C ALA A 45 -2.87 -0.12 -2.31
N ILE A 46 -1.89 0.60 -1.78
CA ILE A 46 -1.37 1.83 -2.38
C ILE A 46 0.13 1.67 -2.53
N VAL A 47 0.58 1.67 -3.78
CA VAL A 47 2.00 1.69 -4.13
C VAL A 47 2.40 3.14 -4.33
N ASP A 48 3.21 3.66 -3.40
CA ASP A 48 3.71 5.02 -3.47
C ASP A 48 5.06 5.10 -4.19
N GLU A 49 5.31 6.25 -4.79
CA GLU A 49 6.47 6.57 -5.64
C GLU A 49 6.85 5.43 -6.59
N TYR A 50 5.87 4.97 -7.37
CA TYR A 50 6.02 3.76 -8.19
C TYR A 50 7.23 3.81 -9.15
N HIS A 51 7.63 4.99 -9.62
CA HIS A 51 8.79 5.15 -10.51
C HIS A 51 10.14 4.79 -9.85
N LEU A 52 10.20 4.75 -8.52
CA LEU A 52 11.39 4.33 -7.78
C LEU A 52 11.48 2.80 -7.60
N HIS A 53 10.44 2.06 -7.99
CA HIS A 53 10.46 0.60 -7.89
C HIS A 53 11.30 0.04 -9.04
N PRO A 54 12.24 -0.88 -8.75
CA PRO A 54 13.15 -1.43 -9.75
C PRO A 54 12.41 -2.27 -10.81
N ASP A 55 11.29 -2.88 -10.43
CA ASP A 55 10.45 -3.74 -11.26
C ASP A 55 9.00 -3.78 -10.71
N ASN A 56 8.13 -4.53 -11.38
CA ASN A 56 6.72 -4.69 -11.03
C ASN A 56 6.47 -5.68 -9.86
N ALA A 57 7.49 -6.27 -9.24
CA ALA A 57 7.29 -7.41 -8.33
C ALA A 57 6.42 -7.07 -7.12
N VAL A 58 6.56 -5.86 -6.57
CA VAL A 58 5.72 -5.39 -5.45
C VAL A 58 4.26 -5.22 -5.87
N TYR A 59 4.02 -4.64 -7.05
CA TYR A 59 2.67 -4.44 -7.57
C TYR A 59 1.97 -5.78 -7.84
N SER A 60 2.65 -6.70 -8.55
CA SER A 60 2.11 -8.03 -8.85
C SER A 60 1.86 -8.86 -7.59
N ALA A 61 2.72 -8.75 -6.57
CA ALA A 61 2.49 -9.44 -5.30
C ALA A 61 1.25 -8.90 -4.55
N LEU A 62 1.01 -7.58 -4.62
CA LEU A 62 -0.21 -6.97 -4.05
C LEU A 62 -1.45 -7.43 -4.81
N GLU A 63 -1.43 -7.37 -6.14
CA GLU A 63 -2.51 -7.82 -7.00
C GLU A 63 -2.89 -9.28 -6.72
N LEU A 64 -1.89 -10.18 -6.66
CA LEU A 64 -2.11 -11.57 -6.30
C LEU A 64 -2.70 -11.73 -4.89
N GLY A 65 -2.13 -11.03 -3.90
CA GLY A 65 -2.59 -11.09 -2.52
C GLY A 65 -4.02 -10.57 -2.35
N MET A 66 -4.46 -9.66 -3.21
CA MET A 66 -5.82 -9.12 -3.21
C MET A 66 -6.87 -10.11 -3.73
N GLY A 67 -6.49 -11.18 -4.42
CA GLY A 67 -7.42 -12.16 -4.97
C GLY A 67 -8.34 -12.83 -3.93
N ALA A 68 -7.96 -12.79 -2.65
CA ALA A 68 -8.79 -13.27 -1.53
C ALA A 68 -9.86 -12.27 -1.05
N ARG A 69 -9.96 -11.06 -1.64
CA ARG A 69 -10.87 -9.98 -1.20
C ARG A 69 -11.79 -9.54 -2.35
N PRO A 70 -13.11 -9.51 -2.15
CA PRO A 70 -14.03 -8.92 -3.13
C PRO A 70 -13.81 -7.40 -3.22
N GLU A 71 -13.95 -6.84 -4.43
CA GLU A 71 -13.87 -5.39 -4.69
C GLU A 71 -12.60 -4.73 -4.13
N ALA A 72 -11.47 -5.45 -4.16
CA ALA A 72 -10.21 -4.95 -3.66
C ALA A 72 -9.65 -3.87 -4.61
N LEU A 73 -9.13 -2.78 -4.04
CA LEU A 73 -8.59 -1.66 -4.82
C LEU A 73 -7.07 -1.59 -4.74
N LEU A 74 -6.42 -1.50 -5.91
CA LEU A 74 -4.98 -1.32 -6.06
C LEU A 74 -4.73 0.01 -6.76
N PHE A 75 -4.05 0.93 -6.08
CA PHE A 75 -3.62 2.19 -6.64
C PHE A 75 -2.09 2.24 -6.71
N ALA A 76 -1.57 2.74 -7.83
CA ALA A 76 -0.20 3.22 -7.91
C ALA A 76 -0.24 4.74 -7.99
N ILE A 77 0.51 5.41 -7.11
CA ILE A 77 0.76 6.84 -7.17
C ILE A 77 2.25 7.04 -7.45
N THR A 78 2.55 8.02 -8.27
CA THR A 78 3.94 8.30 -8.66
C THR A 78 4.10 9.76 -9.03
N THR A 79 5.32 10.26 -8.88
CA THR A 79 5.78 11.48 -9.53
C THR A 79 6.51 11.16 -10.84
N ALA A 80 6.85 12.18 -11.62
CA ALA A 80 7.59 12.01 -12.87
C ALA A 80 9.05 11.63 -12.56
N GLY A 81 9.44 10.41 -12.95
CA GLY A 81 10.80 9.91 -12.78
C GLY A 81 11.69 10.16 -14.01
N SER A 82 13.00 10.30 -13.80
CA SER A 82 14.01 10.37 -14.88
C SER A 82 14.51 8.99 -15.32
N ASN A 83 14.19 7.92 -14.57
CA ASN A 83 14.63 6.57 -14.86
C ASN A 83 13.78 5.92 -15.96
N VAL A 84 14.41 5.64 -17.10
CA VAL A 84 13.78 5.00 -18.27
C VAL A 84 13.57 3.49 -18.09
N ILE A 85 14.18 2.88 -17.09
CA ILE A 85 14.00 1.47 -16.70
C ILE A 85 13.44 1.43 -15.28
N SER A 86 12.12 1.61 -15.16
CA SER A 86 11.38 1.58 -13.90
C SER A 86 10.07 0.82 -14.07
N ALA A 87 9.48 0.39 -12.95
CA ALA A 87 8.19 -0.30 -12.93
C ALA A 87 7.10 0.46 -13.73
N CYS A 88 7.05 1.78 -13.61
CA CYS A 88 6.11 2.64 -14.34
C CYS A 88 6.20 2.55 -15.87
N LYS A 89 7.38 2.28 -16.43
CA LYS A 89 7.59 2.19 -17.88
C LYS A 89 7.41 0.77 -18.43
N GLN A 90 7.30 -0.22 -17.54
CA GLN A 90 7.04 -1.62 -17.89
C GLN A 90 5.55 -1.99 -17.78
N HIS A 91 4.74 -1.16 -17.09
CA HIS A 91 3.34 -1.44 -16.76
C HIS A 91 2.33 -0.51 -17.48
N LEU A 92 2.81 0.37 -18.37
CA LEU A 92 1.99 1.26 -19.22
C LEU A 92 2.13 0.89 -20.70
#